data_AF-A0A3B0CBC6-F1
#
_entry.id   AF-A0A3B0CBC6-F1
#
_cell.length_a   1.000
_cell.length_b   1.000
_cell.length_c   1.000
_cell.angle_alpha   90.00
_cell.angle_beta   90.00
_cell.angle_gamma   90.00
#
_symmetry.space_group_name_H-M   'P 1'
#
loop_
_entity.id
_entity.type
_entity.pdbx_description
1 polymer ?
#
loop_
_entity_poly.entity_id
_entity_poly.type
_entity_poly.pdbx_seq_one_letter_code
_entity_poly.pdbx_strand_id
1 'polypeptide(L)'
;MELEEEESKKLQALSHKASKENPNNTLIPIQILSSALSHNPNCWGSLNDITVRLANLKLYDSALHYAKRAVIVIPDEKMSWENFWHVSSLIISSLKHESLQLKRKNEINDFLQKEFIDKRMAIPRLKNDDILLRVMKKPLHADNLYSKGEIQFTPTRIYRETSDLARKDPDENRPIHIDLVTEDKPLVIDNSVTVFNIGGDKISMGGPGKGTVFEASIEAGGMESVACFTLVTKDNVEQFLSNYDESKFGTEAVIITNALKFRGKVIGSLAENGKHNIKSGSVTYMREEDLKLFSAISNPYLKNKDPYSIEQEYRFSYRNTNKPEIIEIGSIKDISVRIKTKEIKKWIKHHFELD
;
A
#
# COMPACT_ATOMS: atom_id res chain seq x y z
N MET A 1 0.26 -7.52 -27.64
CA MET A 1 0.46 -8.47 -28.76
C MET A 1 1.66 -9.38 -28.56
N GLU A 2 2.93 -8.95 -28.70
CA GLU A 2 4.07 -9.89 -28.62
C GLU A 2 4.24 -10.57 -27.24
N LEU A 3 4.03 -9.83 -26.14
CA LEU A 3 4.07 -10.39 -24.78
C LEU A 3 2.92 -11.38 -24.49
N GLU A 4 1.76 -11.18 -25.10
CA GLU A 4 0.58 -12.04 -24.93
C GLU A 4 0.74 -13.36 -25.70
N GLU A 5 1.42 -13.32 -26.85
CA GLU A 5 1.68 -14.51 -27.67
C GLU A 5 2.76 -15.40 -27.04
N GLU A 6 3.78 -14.81 -26.42
CA GLU A 6 4.83 -15.56 -25.70
C GLU A 6 4.27 -16.21 -24.41
N GLU A 7 3.43 -15.48 -23.67
CA GLU A 7 2.77 -15.99 -22.46
C GLU A 7 1.78 -17.13 -22.78
N SER A 8 1.02 -16.98 -23.86
CA SER A 8 0.13 -18.04 -24.38
C SER A 8 0.90 -19.30 -24.78
N LYS A 9 2.04 -19.16 -25.49
CA LYS A 9 2.91 -20.30 -25.83
C LYS A 9 3.50 -20.99 -24.58
N LYS A 10 3.91 -20.22 -23.57
CA LYS A 10 4.39 -20.77 -22.28
C LYS A 10 3.29 -21.53 -21.56
N LEU A 11 2.07 -20.99 -21.49
CA LEU A 11 0.92 -21.66 -20.88
C LEU A 11 0.54 -22.96 -21.60
N GLN A 12 0.57 -22.98 -22.93
CA GLN A 12 0.34 -24.19 -23.72
C GLN A 12 1.39 -25.27 -23.42
N ALA A 13 2.67 -24.89 -23.34
CA ALA A 13 3.75 -25.82 -23.00
C ALA A 13 3.61 -26.38 -21.57
N LEU A 14 3.23 -25.54 -20.59
CA LEU A 14 2.99 -25.95 -19.20
C LEU A 14 1.77 -26.89 -19.11
N SER A 15 0.69 -26.60 -19.85
CA SER A 15 -0.49 -27.48 -19.93
C SER A 15 -0.16 -28.85 -20.53
N HIS A 16 0.71 -28.89 -21.54
CA HIS A 16 1.14 -30.16 -22.16
C HIS A 16 2.00 -30.99 -21.19
N LYS A 17 2.87 -30.34 -20.42
CA LYS A 17 3.65 -30.99 -19.35
C LYS A 17 2.74 -31.53 -18.24
N ALA A 18 1.76 -30.72 -17.80
CA ALA A 18 0.77 -31.09 -16.79
C ALA A 18 0.00 -32.38 -17.13
N SER A 19 -0.46 -32.45 -18.38
CA SER A 19 -1.28 -33.56 -18.88
C SER A 19 -0.52 -34.89 -18.94
N LYS A 20 0.82 -34.84 -19.05
CA LYS A 20 1.69 -36.02 -19.03
C LYS A 20 1.98 -36.53 -17.62
N GLU A 21 2.06 -35.63 -16.64
CA GLU A 21 2.46 -35.98 -15.28
C GLU A 21 1.29 -36.42 -14.40
N ASN A 22 0.05 -35.97 -14.66
CA ASN A 22 -1.13 -36.41 -13.92
C ASN A 22 -2.45 -36.29 -14.72
N PRO A 23 -2.86 -37.33 -15.48
CA PRO A 23 -3.98 -37.24 -16.43
C PRO A 23 -5.37 -37.08 -15.79
N ASN A 24 -5.51 -37.34 -14.48
CA ASN A 24 -6.81 -37.34 -13.79
C ASN A 24 -7.08 -36.08 -12.95
N ASN A 25 -6.14 -35.13 -12.87
CA ASN A 25 -6.27 -33.96 -11.99
C ASN A 25 -6.49 -32.66 -12.78
N THR A 26 -7.63 -32.48 -13.44
CA THR A 26 -8.15 -31.13 -13.80
C THR A 26 -9.63 -31.17 -14.22
N LEU A 27 -10.53 -30.58 -13.42
CA LEU A 27 -11.91 -30.29 -13.86
C LEU A 27 -12.02 -29.09 -14.82
N ILE A 28 -10.94 -28.31 -14.98
CA ILE A 28 -10.78 -27.27 -16.02
C ILE A 28 -9.31 -27.25 -16.47
N PRO A 29 -8.98 -27.55 -17.74
CA PRO A 29 -7.61 -27.48 -18.27
C PRO A 29 -7.02 -26.07 -18.15
N ILE A 30 -5.71 -25.97 -17.90
CA ILE A 30 -4.96 -24.70 -17.90
C ILE A 30 -5.26 -23.91 -19.19
N GLN A 31 -5.42 -24.59 -20.32
CA GLN A 31 -5.80 -24.01 -21.62
C GLN A 31 -7.11 -23.20 -21.58
N ILE A 32 -8.14 -23.65 -20.87
CA ILE A 32 -9.41 -22.93 -20.77
C ILE A 32 -9.21 -21.64 -19.96
N LEU A 33 -8.47 -21.73 -18.85
CA LEU A 33 -8.15 -20.57 -18.01
C LEU A 33 -7.24 -19.58 -18.75
N SER A 34 -6.29 -20.06 -19.56
CA SER A 34 -5.47 -19.22 -20.43
C SER A 34 -6.31 -18.47 -21.46
N SER A 35 -7.30 -19.14 -22.06
CA SER A 35 -8.23 -18.49 -22.98
C SER A 35 -9.05 -17.41 -22.27
N ALA A 36 -9.51 -17.67 -21.03
CA ALA A 36 -10.20 -16.66 -20.23
C ALA A 36 -9.30 -15.43 -19.96
N LEU A 37 -8.01 -15.64 -19.67
CA LEU A 37 -7.05 -14.54 -19.51
C LEU A 37 -6.76 -13.78 -20.81
N SER A 38 -6.84 -14.42 -21.97
CA SER A 38 -6.71 -13.71 -23.25
C SER A 38 -7.87 -12.75 -23.51
N HIS A 39 -9.06 -13.04 -22.99
CA HIS A 39 -10.23 -12.16 -23.10
C HIS A 39 -10.29 -11.12 -21.97
N ASN A 40 -9.92 -11.53 -20.75
CA ASN A 40 -9.81 -10.67 -19.59
C ASN A 40 -8.49 -10.94 -18.85
N PRO A 41 -7.42 -10.18 -19.15
CA PRO A 41 -6.10 -10.36 -18.54
C PRO A 41 -6.08 -10.19 -17.02
N ASN A 42 -7.11 -9.56 -16.45
CA ASN A 42 -7.27 -9.30 -15.02
C ASN A 42 -8.38 -10.16 -14.39
N CYS A 43 -8.74 -11.30 -15.00
CA CYS A 43 -9.67 -12.24 -14.39
C CYS A 43 -9.00 -12.92 -13.19
N TRP A 44 -9.22 -12.37 -11.98
CA TRP A 44 -8.61 -12.83 -10.74
C TRP A 44 -8.84 -14.32 -10.46
N GLY A 45 -10.05 -14.83 -10.73
CA GLY A 45 -10.39 -16.24 -10.55
C GLY A 45 -9.54 -17.15 -11.44
N SER A 46 -9.33 -16.75 -12.69
CA SER A 46 -8.45 -17.50 -13.62
C SER A 46 -6.99 -17.46 -13.19
N LEU A 47 -6.51 -16.32 -12.68
CA LEU A 47 -5.14 -16.18 -12.15
C LEU A 47 -4.92 -17.11 -10.93
N ASN A 48 -5.90 -17.17 -10.01
CA ASN A 48 -5.84 -18.04 -8.84
C ASN A 48 -5.88 -19.53 -9.20
N ASP A 49 -6.79 -19.93 -10.09
CA ASP A 49 -6.89 -21.32 -10.51
C ASP A 49 -5.62 -21.82 -11.22
N ILE A 50 -5.02 -20.98 -12.07
CA ILE A 50 -3.73 -21.29 -12.70
C ILE A 50 -2.63 -21.43 -11.66
N THR A 51 -2.59 -20.55 -10.65
CA THR A 51 -1.62 -20.60 -9.55
C THR A 51 -1.64 -21.95 -8.84
N VAL A 52 -2.82 -22.39 -8.38
CA VAL A 52 -2.98 -23.65 -7.65
C VAL A 52 -2.58 -24.85 -8.52
N ARG A 53 -3.01 -24.87 -9.79
CA ARG A 53 -2.69 -25.96 -10.72
C ARG A 53 -1.19 -26.07 -10.97
N LEU A 54 -0.51 -24.95 -11.23
CA LEU A 54 0.94 -24.94 -11.43
C LEU A 54 1.70 -25.34 -10.16
N ALA A 55 1.22 -24.94 -8.98
CA ALA A 55 1.79 -25.36 -7.71
C ALA A 55 1.70 -26.88 -7.51
N ASN A 56 0.55 -27.48 -7.81
CA ASN A 56 0.34 -28.94 -7.74
C ASN A 56 1.27 -29.71 -8.69
N LEU A 57 1.66 -29.10 -9.80
CA LEU A 57 2.63 -29.64 -10.77
C LEU A 57 4.09 -29.34 -10.39
N LYS A 58 4.33 -28.73 -9.22
CA LYS A 58 5.65 -28.30 -8.75
C LYS A 58 6.34 -27.29 -9.69
N LEU A 59 5.56 -26.58 -10.50
CA LEU A 59 6.01 -25.52 -11.41
C LEU A 59 5.98 -24.18 -10.67
N TYR A 60 6.72 -24.10 -9.57
CA TYR A 60 6.51 -23.05 -8.57
C TYR A 60 6.85 -21.65 -9.05
N ASP A 61 7.88 -21.45 -9.88
CA ASP A 61 8.19 -20.14 -10.47
C ASP A 61 7.03 -19.59 -11.30
N SER A 62 6.41 -20.45 -12.11
CA SER A 62 5.25 -20.08 -12.90
C SER A 62 4.04 -19.85 -12.00
N ALA A 63 3.82 -20.70 -10.99
CA ALA A 63 2.75 -20.48 -10.01
C ALA A 63 2.90 -19.12 -9.31
N LEU A 64 4.12 -18.76 -8.87
CA LEU A 64 4.39 -17.49 -8.19
C LEU A 64 4.13 -16.30 -9.11
N HIS A 65 4.44 -16.41 -10.40
CA HIS A 65 4.10 -15.38 -11.38
C HIS A 65 2.60 -15.07 -11.41
N TYR A 66 1.74 -16.09 -11.51
CA TYR A 66 0.29 -15.88 -11.53
C TYR A 66 -0.26 -15.45 -10.17
N ALA A 67 0.31 -15.96 -9.07
CA ALA A 67 -0.08 -15.54 -7.72
C ALA A 67 0.20 -14.05 -7.50
N LYS A 68 1.38 -13.59 -7.92
CA LYS A 68 1.77 -12.17 -7.91
C LYS A 68 0.78 -11.32 -8.69
N ARG A 69 0.35 -11.77 -9.88
CA ARG A 69 -0.67 -11.06 -10.66
C ARG A 69 -2.03 -11.03 -9.93
N ALA A 70 -2.46 -12.13 -9.33
CA ALA A 70 -3.74 -12.21 -8.64
C ALA A 70 -3.83 -11.20 -7.48
N VAL A 71 -2.80 -11.10 -6.64
CA VAL A 71 -2.76 -10.14 -5.51
C VAL A 71 -2.66 -8.69 -5.96
N ILE A 72 -2.09 -8.40 -7.13
CA ILE A 72 -2.05 -7.05 -7.69
C ILE A 72 -3.45 -6.60 -8.14
N VAL A 73 -4.16 -7.51 -8.84
CA VAL A 73 -5.46 -7.21 -9.45
C VAL A 73 -6.54 -7.03 -8.39
N ILE A 74 -6.63 -7.95 -7.42
CA ILE A 74 -7.59 -7.84 -6.30
C ILE A 74 -6.84 -7.99 -4.97
N PRO A 75 -6.34 -6.87 -4.40
CA PRO A 75 -5.51 -6.88 -3.20
C PRO A 75 -6.28 -7.20 -1.91
N ASP A 76 -7.61 -7.20 -1.93
CA ASP A 76 -8.44 -7.53 -0.77
C ASP A 76 -9.08 -8.93 -0.83
N GLU A 77 -8.80 -9.69 -1.89
CA GLU A 77 -9.27 -11.06 -2.05
C GLU A 77 -8.43 -12.03 -1.24
N LYS A 78 -9.07 -12.69 -0.26
CA LYS A 78 -8.41 -13.61 0.67
C LYS A 78 -7.68 -14.74 -0.05
N MET A 79 -8.37 -15.35 -1.00
CA MET A 79 -7.85 -16.53 -1.69
C MET A 79 -6.58 -16.22 -2.49
N SER A 80 -6.46 -15.00 -3.03
CA SER A 80 -5.29 -14.58 -3.80
C SER A 80 -4.03 -14.55 -2.94
N TRP A 81 -4.15 -14.01 -1.72
CA TRP A 81 -3.05 -13.97 -0.76
C TRP A 81 -2.71 -15.34 -0.20
N GLU A 82 -3.70 -16.15 0.15
CA GLU A 82 -3.48 -17.52 0.60
C GLU A 82 -2.69 -18.32 -0.44
N ASN A 83 -3.06 -18.23 -1.71
CA ASN A 83 -2.35 -18.88 -2.81
C ASN A 83 -0.93 -18.31 -3.01
N PHE A 84 -0.77 -16.98 -2.96
CA PHE A 84 0.54 -16.33 -3.03
C PHE A 84 1.49 -16.81 -1.94
N TRP A 85 1.02 -16.88 -0.70
CA TRP A 85 1.85 -17.33 0.42
C TRP A 85 2.07 -18.83 0.44
N HIS A 86 1.07 -19.62 0.06
CA HIS A 86 1.22 -21.06 -0.11
C HIS A 86 2.33 -21.38 -1.12
N VAL A 87 2.27 -20.77 -2.31
CA VAL A 87 3.31 -20.95 -3.33
C VAL A 87 4.66 -20.44 -2.87
N SER A 88 4.70 -19.25 -2.25
CA SER A 88 5.95 -18.70 -1.70
C SER A 88 6.60 -19.63 -0.68
N SER A 89 5.80 -20.22 0.21
CA SER A 89 6.25 -21.19 1.21
C SER A 89 6.75 -22.49 0.58
N LEU A 90 6.05 -23.02 -0.42
CA LEU A 90 6.49 -24.20 -1.18
C LEU A 90 7.84 -23.95 -1.87
N ILE A 91 8.03 -22.77 -2.45
CA ILE A 91 9.30 -22.39 -3.06
C ILE A 91 10.40 -22.35 -2.00
N ILE A 92 10.21 -21.60 -0.92
CA ILE A 92 11.22 -21.41 0.12
C ILE A 92 11.59 -22.77 0.75
N SER A 93 10.60 -23.59 1.11
CA SER A 93 10.82 -24.91 1.71
C SER A 93 11.48 -25.91 0.76
N SER A 94 11.32 -25.75 -0.56
CA SER A 94 12.01 -26.59 -1.55
C SER A 94 13.51 -26.30 -1.68
N LEU A 95 13.99 -25.16 -1.19
CA LEU A 95 15.38 -24.75 -1.28
C LEU A 95 16.20 -25.36 -0.12
N LYS A 96 17.28 -26.06 -0.44
CA LYS A 96 18.12 -26.77 0.54
C LYS A 96 19.02 -25.86 1.38
N HIS A 97 19.38 -24.69 0.86
CA HIS A 97 20.35 -23.78 1.49
C HIS A 97 19.66 -22.55 2.05
N GLU A 98 19.96 -22.21 3.30
CA GLU A 98 19.44 -21.03 4.00
C GLU A 98 19.72 -19.73 3.24
N SER A 99 20.88 -19.60 2.61
CA SER A 99 21.22 -18.44 1.79
C SER A 99 20.30 -18.28 0.57
N LEU A 100 19.88 -19.37 -0.06
CA LEU A 100 18.92 -19.35 -1.17
C LEU A 100 17.51 -19.04 -0.67
N GLN A 101 17.12 -19.59 0.48
CA GLN A 101 15.86 -19.27 1.13
C GLN A 101 15.77 -17.77 1.46
N LEU A 102 16.84 -17.20 2.03
CA LEU A 102 16.93 -15.78 2.35
C LEU A 102 16.86 -14.92 1.08
N LYS A 103 17.62 -15.26 0.04
CA LYS A 103 17.55 -14.58 -1.26
C LYS A 103 16.11 -14.55 -1.79
N ARG A 104 15.41 -15.69 -1.72
CA ARG A 104 14.04 -15.80 -2.22
C ARG A 104 13.03 -15.03 -1.39
N LYS A 105 13.16 -15.03 -0.06
CA LYS A 105 12.37 -14.18 0.84
C LYS A 105 12.55 -12.70 0.48
N ASN A 106 13.79 -12.29 0.20
CA ASN A 106 14.07 -10.92 -0.23
C ASN A 106 13.42 -10.60 -1.58
N GLU A 107 13.49 -11.50 -2.58
CA GLU A 107 12.79 -11.30 -3.87
C GLU A 107 11.26 -11.16 -3.72
N ILE A 108 10.67 -11.86 -2.75
CA ILE A 108 9.24 -11.74 -2.41
C ILE A 108 8.96 -10.39 -1.74
N ASN A 109 9.78 -10.00 -0.76
CA ASN A 109 9.65 -8.70 -0.09
C ASN A 109 9.84 -7.53 -1.06
N ASP A 110 10.83 -7.61 -1.96
CA ASP A 110 11.09 -6.61 -2.99
C ASP A 110 9.90 -6.48 -3.94
N PHE A 111 9.25 -7.58 -4.30
CA PHE A 111 8.01 -7.56 -5.07
C PHE A 111 6.90 -6.81 -4.32
N LEU A 112 6.70 -7.13 -3.05
CA LEU A 112 5.65 -6.51 -2.25
C LEU A 112 5.89 -5.00 -2.08
N GLN A 113 7.13 -4.61 -1.78
CA GLN A 113 7.56 -3.21 -1.72
C GLN A 113 7.33 -2.53 -3.08
N LYS A 114 7.81 -3.12 -4.17
CA LYS A 114 7.69 -2.49 -5.49
C LYS A 114 6.24 -2.33 -5.96
N GLU A 115 5.40 -3.35 -5.82
CA GLU A 115 4.06 -3.34 -6.41
C GLU A 115 3.03 -2.62 -5.54
N PHE A 116 3.07 -2.84 -4.22
CA PHE A 116 2.06 -2.28 -3.31
C PHE A 116 2.48 -0.96 -2.70
N ILE A 117 3.79 -0.75 -2.55
CA ILE A 117 4.31 0.50 -2.01
C ILE A 117 4.72 1.39 -3.19
N ASP A 118 5.75 1.07 -3.95
CA ASP A 118 6.34 2.05 -4.87
C ASP A 118 5.49 2.32 -6.12
N LYS A 119 4.91 1.30 -6.76
CA LYS A 119 4.11 1.47 -7.98
C LYS A 119 2.75 2.10 -7.74
N ARG A 120 2.07 1.73 -6.65
CA ARG A 120 0.81 2.39 -6.28
C ARG A 120 1.03 3.83 -5.82
N MET A 121 2.21 4.13 -5.26
CA MET A 121 2.69 5.49 -5.02
C MET A 121 3.07 6.23 -6.31
N ALA A 122 3.61 5.51 -7.28
CA ALA A 122 3.87 5.96 -8.64
C ALA A 122 2.64 5.81 -9.53
N ILE A 123 1.42 5.90 -8.98
CA ILE A 123 0.22 6.24 -9.75
C ILE A 123 0.08 7.76 -9.73
N PRO A 124 0.69 8.48 -10.68
CA PRO A 124 0.08 9.70 -11.18
C PRO A 124 -1.06 9.20 -12.10
N ARG A 125 -2.25 9.76 -12.09
CA ARG A 125 -2.57 11.17 -11.93
C ARG A 125 -4.01 11.17 -11.44
N LEU A 126 -4.28 11.89 -10.35
CA LEU A 126 -5.59 12.50 -10.20
C LEU A 126 -6.02 12.98 -11.60
N LYS A 127 -7.18 12.55 -12.08
CA LYS A 127 -7.73 13.00 -13.35
C LYS A 127 -8.35 14.38 -13.14
N ASN A 128 -8.69 15.06 -14.22
CA ASN A 128 -9.32 16.39 -14.14
C ASN A 128 -10.70 16.33 -13.46
N ASP A 129 -11.36 15.18 -13.53
CA ASP A 129 -12.69 14.88 -12.97
C ASP A 129 -12.64 14.15 -11.63
N ASP A 130 -11.45 13.88 -11.10
CA ASP A 130 -11.33 13.34 -9.74
C ASP A 130 -11.59 14.44 -8.71
N ILE A 131 -12.31 14.09 -7.64
CA ILE A 131 -12.58 14.99 -6.53
C ILE A 131 -11.89 14.50 -5.26
N LEU A 132 -11.40 15.44 -4.46
CA LEU A 132 -10.94 15.16 -3.11
C LEU A 132 -11.95 15.74 -2.12
N LEU A 133 -12.33 14.94 -1.13
CA LEU A 133 -13.30 15.31 -0.11
C LEU A 133 -12.61 15.31 1.26
N ARG A 134 -12.92 16.31 2.08
CA ARG A 134 -12.55 16.28 3.50
C ARG A 134 -13.70 16.77 4.37
N VAL A 135 -14.08 15.93 5.34
CA VAL A 135 -15.10 16.26 6.34
C VAL A 135 -14.45 16.72 7.63
N MET A 136 -15.03 17.74 8.24
CA MET A 136 -14.53 18.40 9.43
C MET A 136 -15.63 18.46 10.50
N LYS A 137 -15.26 18.16 11.75
CA LYS A 137 -16.18 18.24 12.90
C LYS A 137 -16.61 19.68 13.22
N LYS A 138 -15.71 20.66 13.04
CA LYS A 138 -15.97 22.07 13.37
C LYS A 138 -16.03 22.91 12.10
N PRO A 139 -17.04 23.79 11.95
CA PRO A 139 -17.15 24.71 10.82
C PRO A 139 -15.92 25.59 10.58
N LEU A 140 -15.23 26.00 11.67
CA LEU A 140 -14.00 26.78 11.58
C LEU A 140 -12.90 26.06 10.79
N HIS A 141 -12.73 24.74 10.96
CA HIS A 141 -11.70 24.00 10.22
C HIS A 141 -12.05 23.85 8.74
N ALA A 142 -13.34 23.71 8.40
CA ALA A 142 -13.78 23.75 7.02
C ALA A 142 -13.56 25.14 6.40
N ASP A 143 -13.82 26.21 7.15
CA ASP A 143 -13.56 27.58 6.70
C ASP A 143 -12.07 27.87 6.49
N ASN A 144 -11.21 27.44 7.41
CA ASN A 144 -9.77 27.60 7.29
C ASN A 144 -9.20 26.85 6.08
N LEU A 145 -9.63 25.59 5.86
CA LEU A 145 -9.24 24.85 4.66
C LEU A 145 -9.74 25.57 3.39
N TYR A 146 -11.00 26.00 3.36
CA TYR A 146 -11.62 26.64 2.20
C TYR A 146 -11.02 28.02 1.86
N SER A 147 -10.86 28.87 2.87
CA SER A 147 -10.50 30.28 2.71
C SER A 147 -9.00 30.54 2.73
N LYS A 148 -8.21 29.71 3.43
CA LYS A 148 -6.76 29.90 3.59
C LYS A 148 -5.94 28.71 3.10
N GLY A 149 -6.57 27.57 2.85
CA GLY A 149 -5.83 26.34 2.52
C GLY A 149 -5.05 25.79 3.71
N GLU A 150 -5.52 25.95 4.94
CA GLU A 150 -4.86 25.34 6.11
C GLU A 150 -5.03 23.81 6.08
N ILE A 151 -3.91 23.08 5.96
CA ILE A 151 -3.86 21.62 5.97
C ILE A 151 -3.03 21.14 7.15
N GLN A 152 -3.65 20.36 8.03
CA GLN A 152 -2.95 19.70 9.12
C GLN A 152 -2.30 18.40 8.62
N PHE A 153 -0.97 18.33 8.80
CA PHE A 153 -0.16 17.14 8.66
C PHE A 153 0.12 16.55 10.05
N THR A 154 -0.14 15.26 10.22
CA THR A 154 0.01 14.56 11.50
C THR A 154 1.07 13.45 11.36
N PRO A 155 2.04 13.37 12.28
CA PRO A 155 2.99 12.25 12.31
C PRO A 155 2.26 10.90 12.37
N THR A 156 2.68 9.99 11.50
CA THR A 156 2.18 8.59 11.43
C THR A 156 2.26 7.86 12.78
N ARG A 157 3.30 8.16 13.57
CA ARG A 157 3.47 7.66 14.94
C ARG A 157 2.25 7.91 15.85
N ILE A 158 1.60 9.07 15.72
CA ILE A 158 0.44 9.42 16.55
C ILE A 158 -0.72 8.46 16.29
N TYR A 159 -0.93 8.02 15.04
CA TYR A 159 -1.96 7.04 14.71
C TYR A 159 -1.62 5.64 15.22
N ARG A 160 -0.35 5.28 15.33
CA ARG A 160 0.08 4.01 15.95
C ARG A 160 -0.18 3.99 17.46
N GLU A 161 0.11 5.10 18.12
CA GLU A 161 0.16 5.20 19.59
C GLU A 161 -1.13 5.74 20.22
N THR A 162 -2.07 6.27 19.43
CA THR A 162 -3.31 6.84 19.97
C THR A 162 -4.16 5.80 20.72
N SER A 163 -4.84 6.25 21.76
CA SER A 163 -5.84 5.46 22.50
C SER A 163 -7.22 5.46 21.81
N ASP A 164 -7.43 6.30 20.80
CA ASP A 164 -8.67 6.33 20.01
C ASP A 164 -8.72 5.13 19.07
N LEU A 165 -9.39 4.05 19.47
CA LEU A 165 -9.49 2.80 18.70
C LEU A 165 -10.07 3.00 17.30
N ALA A 166 -10.86 4.05 17.06
CA ALA A 166 -11.41 4.33 15.73
C ALA A 166 -10.36 4.93 14.77
N ARG A 167 -9.25 5.46 15.29
CA ARG A 167 -8.16 6.08 14.52
C ARG A 167 -6.81 5.40 14.72
N LYS A 168 -6.77 4.40 15.61
CA LYS A 168 -5.56 3.65 15.90
C LYS A 168 -5.26 2.71 14.74
N ASP A 169 -4.09 2.86 14.17
CA ASP A 169 -3.59 1.95 13.14
C ASP A 169 -2.15 1.57 13.54
N PRO A 170 -1.94 0.39 14.15
CA PRO A 170 -0.63 -0.04 14.61
C PRO A 170 0.36 -0.25 13.46
N ASP A 171 -0.15 -0.43 12.24
CA ASP A 171 0.62 -0.70 11.04
C ASP A 171 0.90 0.57 10.22
N GLU A 172 0.34 1.71 10.63
CA GLU A 172 0.49 3.00 9.98
C GLU A 172 1.97 3.39 9.87
N ASN A 173 2.54 3.29 8.67
CA ASN A 173 3.95 3.55 8.41
C ASN A 173 4.86 2.81 9.42
N ARG A 174 4.61 1.52 9.66
CA ARG A 174 5.35 0.71 10.64
C ARG A 174 6.85 0.69 10.31
N PRO A 175 7.74 1.15 11.21
CA PRO A 175 9.18 1.14 10.96
C PRO A 175 9.71 -0.30 10.85
N ILE A 176 10.84 -0.46 10.17
CA ILE A 176 11.65 -1.67 10.27
C ILE A 176 12.26 -1.69 11.67
N HIS A 177 11.99 -2.74 12.45
CA HIS A 177 12.65 -2.99 13.73
C HIS A 177 13.62 -4.16 13.57
N ILE A 178 14.88 -3.96 13.96
CA ILE A 178 15.91 -5.00 13.92
C ILE A 178 16.62 -5.03 15.26
N ASP A 179 16.51 -6.16 15.93
CA ASP A 179 17.33 -6.49 17.09
C ASP A 179 18.73 -6.89 16.61
N LEU A 180 19.74 -6.13 17.04
CA LEU A 180 21.15 -6.38 16.76
C LEU A 180 21.77 -7.38 17.74
N VAL A 181 21.11 -7.60 18.86
CA VAL A 181 21.51 -8.53 19.92
C VAL A 181 20.39 -9.54 20.13
N THR A 182 20.70 -10.82 20.00
CA THR A 182 19.81 -11.93 20.38
C THR A 182 20.20 -12.41 21.78
N GLU A 183 19.27 -13.01 22.54
CA GLU A 183 19.47 -13.45 23.93
C GLU A 183 20.79 -14.24 24.17
N ASP A 184 21.29 -14.95 23.14
CA ASP A 184 22.48 -15.79 23.24
C ASP A 184 23.80 -15.16 22.75
N LYS A 185 23.80 -13.94 22.20
CA LYS A 185 24.99 -13.35 21.54
C LYS A 185 25.10 -11.84 21.73
N PRO A 186 25.82 -11.37 22.76
CA PRO A 186 26.04 -9.94 22.93
C PRO A 186 26.93 -9.38 21.80
N LEU A 187 26.65 -8.15 21.39
CA LEU A 187 27.41 -7.46 20.35
C LEU A 187 28.69 -6.89 20.97
N VAL A 188 29.85 -7.31 20.46
CA VAL A 188 31.15 -6.74 20.86
C VAL A 188 31.48 -5.60 19.91
N ILE A 189 31.53 -4.38 20.43
CA ILE A 189 31.99 -3.20 19.70
C ILE A 189 33.45 -2.99 20.10
N ASP A 190 34.34 -3.03 19.13
CA ASP A 190 35.75 -2.70 19.32
C ASP A 190 36.19 -1.57 18.38
N ASN A 191 37.49 -1.44 18.15
CA ASN A 191 38.03 -0.43 17.23
C ASN A 191 37.65 -0.70 15.75
N SER A 192 37.05 -1.84 15.44
CA SER A 192 36.54 -2.15 14.11
C SER A 192 35.12 -1.61 13.92
N VAL A 193 34.83 -1.21 12.69
CA VAL A 193 33.50 -0.76 12.30
C VAL A 193 32.65 -1.99 11.98
N THR A 194 31.67 -2.29 12.82
CA THR A 194 30.63 -3.28 12.54
C THR A 194 29.60 -2.65 11.61
N VAL A 195 29.33 -3.28 10.46
CA VAL A 195 28.36 -2.80 9.46
C VAL A 195 27.16 -3.73 9.39
N PHE A 196 25.97 -3.16 9.56
CA PHE A 196 24.68 -3.80 9.40
C PHE A 196 24.04 -3.35 8.08
N ASN A 197 23.49 -4.29 7.30
CA ASN A 197 22.72 -3.97 6.11
C ASN A 197 21.22 -4.09 6.43
N ILE A 198 20.47 -3.00 6.32
CA ILE A 198 19.07 -2.91 6.72
C ILE A 198 18.27 -2.30 5.58
N GLY A 199 17.39 -3.08 4.93
CA GLY A 199 16.52 -2.56 3.87
C GLY A 199 17.25 -1.90 2.69
N GLY A 200 18.51 -2.30 2.44
CA GLY A 200 19.39 -1.67 1.44
C GLY A 200 20.30 -0.56 1.98
N ASP A 201 20.05 -0.06 3.19
CA ASP A 201 20.88 0.92 3.88
C ASP A 201 22.01 0.25 4.68
N LYS A 202 23.14 0.96 4.86
CA LYS A 202 24.28 0.52 5.67
C LYS A 202 24.35 1.32 6.95
N ILE A 203 24.34 0.64 8.09
CA ILE A 203 24.52 1.24 9.41
C ILE A 203 25.83 0.74 9.98
N SER A 204 26.73 1.67 10.31
CA SER A 204 28.06 1.37 10.82
C SER A 204 28.18 1.82 12.28
N MET A 205 28.64 0.92 13.16
CA MET A 205 28.93 1.20 14.56
C MET A 205 30.40 0.89 14.85
N GLY A 206 31.12 1.81 15.48
CA GLY A 206 32.50 1.63 15.92
C GLY A 206 32.91 2.73 16.88
N GLY A 207 33.89 2.47 17.75
CA GLY A 207 34.37 3.45 18.72
C GLY A 207 35.72 3.07 19.31
N PRO A 208 36.46 4.03 19.91
CA PRO A 208 37.71 3.72 20.58
C PRO A 208 37.44 2.94 21.87
N GLY A 209 37.94 1.70 21.95
CA GLY A 209 37.82 0.83 23.12
C GLY A 209 36.98 -0.42 22.86
N LYS A 210 36.87 -1.30 23.86
CA LYS A 210 36.10 -2.55 23.79
C LYS A 210 34.89 -2.45 24.71
N GLY A 211 33.69 -2.56 24.14
CA GLY A 211 32.42 -2.59 24.86
C GLY A 211 31.58 -3.80 24.47
N THR A 212 30.82 -4.31 25.42
CA THR A 212 29.84 -5.38 25.17
C THR A 212 28.44 -4.78 25.30
N VAL A 213 27.66 -4.90 24.24
CA VAL A 213 26.27 -4.45 24.17
C VAL A 213 25.37 -5.66 24.31
N PHE A 214 24.58 -5.67 25.38
CA PHE A 214 23.66 -6.77 25.72
C PHE A 214 22.26 -6.56 25.15
N GLU A 215 21.95 -5.34 24.70
CA GLU A 215 20.70 -5.00 24.05
C GLU A 215 20.97 -3.84 23.08
N ALA A 216 20.61 -4.02 21.82
CA ALA A 216 20.58 -2.96 20.84
C ALA A 216 19.58 -3.29 19.75
N SER A 217 18.76 -2.31 19.40
CA SER A 217 17.84 -2.40 18.27
C SER A 217 17.96 -1.15 17.40
N ILE A 218 17.60 -1.30 16.13
CA ILE A 218 17.53 -0.21 15.16
C ILE A 218 16.10 -0.12 14.65
N GLU A 219 15.57 1.10 14.66
CA GLU A 219 14.35 1.45 13.93
C GLU A 219 14.67 2.33 12.72
N ALA A 220 14.23 1.88 11.54
CA ALA A 220 14.38 2.62 10.29
C ALA A 220 13.00 2.87 9.64
N GLY A 221 12.75 4.12 9.23
CA GLY A 221 11.48 4.52 8.63
C GLY A 221 10.43 4.98 9.65
N GLY A 222 9.16 4.99 9.27
CA GLY A 222 8.05 5.27 10.17
C GLY A 222 7.90 6.70 10.70
N MET A 223 8.57 7.67 10.06
CA MET A 223 8.62 9.08 10.46
C MET A 223 8.03 10.03 9.39
N GLU A 224 7.01 9.59 8.67
CA GLU A 224 6.27 10.48 7.78
C GLU A 224 5.16 11.23 8.53
N SER A 225 4.92 12.47 8.13
CA SER A 225 3.70 13.21 8.47
C SER A 225 2.74 13.17 7.31
N VAL A 226 1.45 12.95 7.59
CA VAL A 226 0.43 12.71 6.57
C VAL A 226 -0.75 13.67 6.70
N ALA A 227 -1.31 14.03 5.55
CA ALA A 227 -2.61 14.69 5.44
C ALA A 227 -3.51 13.88 4.52
N CYS A 228 -4.71 13.55 5.00
CA CYS A 228 -5.60 12.59 4.38
C CYS A 228 -6.87 13.26 3.81
N PHE A 229 -7.33 12.76 2.67
CA PHE A 229 -8.55 13.14 1.96
C PHE A 229 -9.23 11.88 1.45
N THR A 230 -10.54 11.92 1.20
CA THR A 230 -11.25 10.87 0.46
C THR A 230 -11.19 11.17 -1.03
N LEU A 231 -10.77 10.22 -1.86
CA LEU A 231 -10.76 10.33 -3.31
C LEU A 231 -12.01 9.69 -3.90
N VAL A 232 -12.78 10.48 -4.66
CA VAL A 232 -13.91 9.96 -5.44
C VAL A 232 -13.62 10.18 -6.92
N THR A 233 -13.79 9.13 -7.71
CA THR A 233 -13.54 9.06 -9.14
C THR A 233 -14.73 8.40 -9.83
N LYS A 234 -14.80 8.50 -11.16
CA LYS A 234 -15.79 7.73 -11.95
C LYS A 234 -15.74 6.23 -11.69
N ASP A 235 -14.56 5.70 -11.42
CA ASP A 235 -14.33 4.26 -11.24
C ASP A 235 -14.80 3.76 -9.86
N ASN A 236 -14.96 4.65 -8.87
CA ASN A 236 -15.27 4.27 -7.49
C ASN A 236 -16.52 4.94 -6.89
N VAL A 237 -17.19 5.81 -7.65
CA VAL A 237 -18.30 6.65 -7.16
C VAL A 237 -19.48 5.84 -6.65
N GLU A 238 -19.85 4.74 -7.30
CA GLU A 238 -20.95 3.89 -6.83
C GLU A 238 -20.63 3.24 -5.48
N GLN A 239 -19.41 2.71 -5.34
CA GLN A 239 -18.92 2.14 -4.09
C GLN A 239 -18.83 3.21 -2.99
N PHE A 240 -18.42 4.44 -3.34
CA PHE A 240 -18.43 5.56 -2.40
C PHE A 240 -19.87 5.82 -1.93
N LEU A 241 -20.83 5.97 -2.85
CA LEU A 241 -22.22 6.28 -2.51
C LEU A 241 -22.88 5.20 -1.64
N SER A 242 -22.56 3.92 -1.87
CA SER A 242 -23.06 2.79 -1.08
C SER A 242 -22.47 2.74 0.33
N ASN A 243 -21.15 2.97 0.46
CA ASN A 243 -20.42 2.69 1.70
C ASN A 243 -20.18 3.94 2.56
N TYR A 244 -20.30 5.14 1.98
CA TYR A 244 -20.02 6.37 2.68
C TYR A 244 -21.04 6.61 3.81
N ASP A 245 -20.51 6.70 5.02
CA ASP A 245 -21.27 6.94 6.24
C ASP A 245 -21.09 8.39 6.71
N GLU A 246 -22.11 9.21 6.42
CA GLU A 246 -22.16 10.62 6.77
C GLU A 246 -22.11 10.88 8.28
N SER A 247 -22.45 9.88 9.11
CA SER A 247 -22.52 10.04 10.56
C SER A 247 -21.14 10.06 11.24
N LYS A 248 -20.10 9.52 10.59
CA LYS A 248 -18.80 9.26 11.22
C LYS A 248 -17.86 10.47 11.33
N PHE A 249 -18.03 11.53 10.51
CA PHE A 249 -16.90 12.43 10.25
C PHE A 249 -17.09 13.92 10.60
N GLY A 250 -18.33 14.43 10.71
CA GLY A 250 -18.58 15.82 11.10
C GLY A 250 -19.78 16.45 10.41
N THR A 251 -19.95 17.77 10.56
CA THR A 251 -21.12 18.51 10.04
C THR A 251 -20.86 19.26 8.73
N GLU A 252 -19.60 19.45 8.37
CA GLU A 252 -19.15 20.29 7.26
C GLU A 252 -18.14 19.54 6.40
N ALA A 253 -18.20 19.79 5.09
CA ALA A 253 -17.31 19.19 4.12
C ALA A 253 -16.77 20.22 3.15
N VAL A 254 -15.53 20.02 2.73
CA VAL A 254 -14.92 20.72 1.61
C VAL A 254 -14.71 19.70 0.50
N ILE A 255 -15.35 19.91 -0.64
CA ILE A 255 -15.16 19.12 -1.85
C ILE A 255 -14.26 19.92 -2.78
N ILE A 256 -13.08 19.40 -3.06
CA ILE A 256 -12.09 19.95 -3.97
C ILE A 256 -12.40 19.38 -5.36
N THR A 257 -12.95 20.23 -6.21
CA THR A 257 -13.45 19.87 -7.54
C THR A 257 -12.38 19.83 -8.62
N ASN A 258 -11.19 20.37 -8.33
CA ASN A 258 -10.01 20.24 -9.19
C ASN A 258 -8.84 19.69 -8.37
N ALA A 259 -8.84 18.36 -8.19
CA ALA A 259 -7.87 17.65 -7.37
C ALA A 259 -6.42 17.84 -7.87
N LEU A 260 -6.22 17.92 -9.20
CA LEU A 260 -4.91 18.16 -9.80
C LEU A 260 -4.32 19.52 -9.42
N LYS A 261 -5.11 20.59 -9.56
CA LYS A 261 -4.67 21.95 -9.18
C LYS A 261 -4.43 22.06 -7.68
N PHE A 262 -5.29 21.42 -6.87
CA PHE A 262 -5.09 21.35 -5.42
C PHE A 262 -3.79 20.63 -5.07
N ARG A 263 -3.52 19.46 -5.65
CA ARG A 263 -2.26 18.73 -5.47
C ARG A 263 -1.06 19.60 -5.81
N GLY A 264 -1.13 20.37 -6.91
CA GLY A 264 -0.09 21.32 -7.29
C GLY A 264 0.18 22.37 -6.20
N LYS A 265 -0.89 22.99 -5.65
CA LYS A 265 -0.79 23.95 -4.53
C LYS A 265 -0.16 23.32 -3.28
N VAL A 266 -0.57 22.10 -2.90
CA VAL A 266 -0.03 21.40 -1.72
C VAL A 266 1.46 21.10 -1.89
N ILE A 267 1.85 20.49 -3.00
CA ILE A 267 3.25 20.12 -3.24
C ILE A 267 4.13 21.38 -3.34
N GLY A 268 3.64 22.43 -4.01
CA GLY A 268 4.33 23.72 -4.10
C GLY A 268 4.58 24.33 -2.71
N SER A 269 3.53 24.47 -1.90
CA SER A 269 3.66 25.03 -0.54
C SER A 269 4.56 24.17 0.35
N LEU A 270 4.47 22.83 0.29
CA LEU A 270 5.39 21.95 1.02
C LEU A 270 6.86 22.18 0.61
N ALA A 271 7.13 22.32 -0.69
CA ALA A 271 8.48 22.57 -1.18
C ALA A 271 8.99 23.96 -0.75
N GLU A 272 8.15 25.00 -0.81
CA GLU A 272 8.45 26.36 -0.32
C GLU A 272 8.74 26.38 1.19
N ASN A 273 8.08 25.52 1.96
CA ASN A 273 8.33 25.32 3.39
C ASN A 273 9.52 24.37 3.68
N GLY A 274 10.38 24.12 2.68
CA GLY A 274 11.60 23.32 2.83
C GLY A 274 11.36 21.85 3.13
N LYS A 275 10.16 21.31 2.83
CA LYS A 275 9.89 19.88 3.01
C LYS A 275 10.53 19.09 1.88
N HIS A 276 11.12 17.95 2.23
CA HIS A 276 11.77 17.04 1.29
C HIS A 276 11.06 15.69 1.25
N ASN A 277 11.31 14.92 0.19
CA ASN A 277 10.67 13.61 -0.03
C ASN A 277 9.14 13.69 0.01
N ILE A 278 8.59 14.74 -0.59
CA ILE A 278 7.14 14.94 -0.67
C ILE A 278 6.55 13.88 -1.60
N LYS A 279 5.55 13.17 -1.11
CA LYS A 279 4.81 12.14 -1.86
C LYS A 279 3.31 12.42 -1.78
N SER A 280 2.58 11.87 -2.73
CA SER A 280 1.11 11.90 -2.71
C SER A 280 0.55 10.74 -3.49
N GLY A 281 -0.53 10.13 -3.03
CA GLY A 281 -1.15 8.98 -3.71
C GLY A 281 -2.29 8.37 -2.93
N SER A 282 -2.93 7.37 -3.54
CA SER A 282 -4.03 6.62 -2.92
C SER A 282 -3.50 5.56 -1.96
N VAL A 283 -4.22 5.36 -0.87
CA VAL A 283 -3.99 4.29 0.10
C VAL A 283 -4.53 2.97 -0.44
N THR A 284 -3.75 1.92 -0.24
CA THR A 284 -4.18 0.55 -0.48
C THR A 284 -4.56 -0.11 0.84
N TYR A 285 -5.79 -0.59 0.91
CA TYR A 285 -6.28 -1.34 2.05
C TYR A 285 -5.98 -2.83 1.84
N MET A 286 -5.40 -3.45 2.85
CA MET A 286 -5.05 -4.86 2.88
C MET A 286 -5.55 -5.50 4.16
N ARG A 287 -5.75 -6.81 4.15
CA ARG A 287 -6.23 -7.52 5.34
C ARG A 287 -5.14 -7.55 6.40
N GLU A 288 -5.53 -7.52 7.67
CA GLU A 288 -4.60 -7.49 8.80
C GLU A 288 -3.56 -8.61 8.73
N GLU A 289 -4.02 -9.82 8.44
CA GLU A 289 -3.17 -11.02 8.34
C GLU A 289 -2.11 -10.89 7.24
N ASP A 290 -2.40 -10.16 6.15
CA ASP A 290 -1.44 -9.94 5.07
C ASP A 290 -0.42 -8.84 5.42
N LEU A 291 -0.85 -7.78 6.11
CA LEU A 291 0.04 -6.70 6.53
C LEU A 291 1.07 -7.14 7.56
N LYS A 292 0.73 -8.12 8.41
CA LYS A 292 1.68 -8.74 9.34
C LYS A 292 2.85 -9.43 8.64
N LEU A 293 2.73 -9.72 7.35
CA LEU A 293 3.77 -10.39 6.57
C LEU A 293 4.82 -9.41 6.02
N PHE A 294 4.53 -8.12 6.03
CA PHE A 294 5.52 -7.08 5.71
C PHE A 294 6.43 -6.88 6.92
N SER A 295 7.75 -7.03 6.79
CA SER A 295 8.66 -6.71 7.91
C SER A 295 8.62 -5.23 8.31
N ALA A 296 8.19 -4.37 7.39
CA ALA A 296 7.88 -2.96 7.64
C ALA A 296 6.95 -2.39 6.57
N ILE A 297 6.35 -1.26 6.91
CA ILE A 297 5.57 -0.44 5.99
C ILE A 297 6.27 0.92 5.96
N SER A 298 7.26 1.04 5.08
CA SER A 298 8.15 2.20 5.00
C SER A 298 7.49 3.47 4.45
N ASN A 299 6.21 3.37 4.05
CA ASN A 299 5.41 4.46 3.52
C ASN A 299 3.95 4.37 4.02
N PRO A 300 3.30 5.49 4.35
CA PRO A 300 1.96 5.55 4.89
C PRO A 300 0.88 5.36 3.82
N TYR A 301 0.99 4.37 2.95
CA TYR A 301 0.02 4.15 1.86
C TYR A 301 -0.47 2.71 1.79
N LEU A 302 -0.09 1.92 2.79
CA LEU A 302 -0.73 0.66 3.11
C LEU A 302 -1.42 0.83 4.45
N LYS A 303 -2.67 0.39 4.52
CA LYS A 303 -3.47 0.39 5.75
C LYS A 303 -4.20 -0.92 5.91
N ASN A 304 -4.45 -1.26 7.16
CA ASN A 304 -5.31 -2.37 7.47
C ASN A 304 -6.75 -2.05 7.05
N LYS A 305 -7.40 -2.97 6.34
CA LYS A 305 -8.82 -2.91 5.98
C LYS A 305 -9.70 -3.14 7.20
N ASP A 306 -9.23 -3.83 8.23
CA ASP A 306 -9.99 -4.04 9.45
C ASP A 306 -9.36 -3.19 10.57
N PRO A 307 -10.07 -2.24 11.22
CA PRO A 307 -11.50 -1.95 11.15
C PRO A 307 -11.90 -0.84 10.15
N TYR A 308 -10.99 -0.40 9.28
CA TYR A 308 -11.23 0.75 8.40
C TYR A 308 -12.11 0.38 7.21
N SER A 309 -13.31 0.97 7.12
CA SER A 309 -14.04 0.97 5.84
C SER A 309 -13.12 1.47 4.72
N ILE A 310 -13.19 0.89 3.52
CA ILE A 310 -12.41 1.40 2.38
C ILE A 310 -12.86 2.84 2.12
N GLU A 311 -12.09 3.81 2.61
CA GLU A 311 -12.44 5.24 2.53
C GLU A 311 -11.87 5.89 1.26
N GLN A 312 -11.28 5.07 0.38
CA GLN A 312 -10.65 5.53 -0.86
C GLN A 312 -9.66 6.67 -0.55
N GLU A 313 -8.89 6.50 0.52
CA GLU A 313 -8.07 7.57 1.08
C GLU A 313 -6.95 7.99 0.11
N TYR A 314 -6.76 9.29 -0.05
CA TYR A 314 -5.66 9.91 -0.77
C TYR A 314 -4.85 10.75 0.21
N ARG A 315 -3.54 10.54 0.19
CA ARG A 315 -2.62 11.17 1.14
C ARG A 315 -1.64 12.08 0.46
N PHE A 316 -1.22 13.08 1.21
CA PHE A 316 0.03 13.79 1.02
C PHE A 316 0.93 13.42 2.19
N SER A 317 2.22 13.21 1.92
CA SER A 317 3.18 12.92 2.97
C SER A 317 4.55 13.54 2.68
N TYR A 318 5.32 13.72 3.75
CA TYR A 318 6.73 14.08 3.69
C TYR A 318 7.43 13.53 4.93
N ARG A 319 8.76 13.43 4.86
CA ARG A 319 9.60 12.97 5.97
C ARG A 319 9.88 14.12 6.94
N ASN A 320 9.17 14.18 8.07
CA ASN A 320 9.39 15.07 9.25
C ASN A 320 8.19 14.94 10.21
N THR A 321 8.03 15.54 11.41
CA THR A 321 8.79 16.39 12.37
C THR A 321 8.54 15.91 13.82
N ASN A 322 8.05 14.68 14.01
CA ASN A 322 7.54 14.14 15.30
C ASN A 322 6.40 14.97 15.95
N LYS A 323 5.95 16.07 15.34
CA LYS A 323 4.87 16.93 15.84
C LYS A 323 3.89 17.25 14.72
N PRO A 324 2.58 17.39 15.02
CA PRO A 324 1.62 17.91 14.06
C PRO A 324 1.99 19.31 13.58
N GLU A 325 1.72 19.58 12.31
CA GLU A 325 2.05 20.84 11.65
C GLU A 325 0.88 21.29 10.78
N ILE A 326 0.68 22.61 10.65
CA ILE A 326 -0.29 23.20 9.73
C ILE A 326 0.48 23.88 8.61
N ILE A 327 0.14 23.55 7.36
CA ILE A 327 0.69 24.15 6.16
C ILE A 327 -0.42 24.95 5.48
N GLU A 328 -0.16 26.22 5.18
CA GLU A 328 -1.07 27.07 4.41
C GLU A 328 -0.73 26.98 2.92
N ILE A 329 -1.71 26.65 2.09
CA ILE A 329 -1.53 26.53 0.62
C ILE A 329 -2.21 27.67 -0.15
N GLY A 330 -2.70 28.68 0.58
CA GLY A 330 -3.55 29.73 0.05
C GLY A 330 -5.00 29.29 -0.18
N SER A 331 -5.87 30.27 -0.39
CA SER A 331 -7.30 30.04 -0.67
C SER A 331 -7.52 29.00 -1.77
N ILE A 332 -8.51 28.13 -1.59
CA ILE A 332 -8.93 27.11 -2.57
C ILE A 332 -10.37 27.31 -3.04
N LYS A 333 -10.98 28.48 -2.77
CA LYS A 333 -12.37 28.79 -3.16
C LYS A 333 -12.63 28.64 -4.66
N ASP A 334 -11.60 28.82 -5.49
CA ASP A 334 -11.67 28.72 -6.95
C ASP A 334 -11.70 27.26 -7.46
N ILE A 335 -11.39 26.29 -6.59
CA ILE A 335 -11.26 24.86 -6.93
C ILE A 335 -11.99 23.96 -5.93
N SER A 336 -12.88 24.52 -5.12
CA SER A 336 -13.60 23.75 -4.13
C SER A 336 -14.97 24.35 -3.83
N VAL A 337 -15.83 23.54 -3.26
CA VAL A 337 -17.10 23.95 -2.67
C VAL A 337 -17.15 23.51 -1.22
N ARG A 338 -17.78 24.33 -0.39
CA ARG A 338 -18.05 24.00 1.00
C ARG A 338 -19.54 23.71 1.16
N ILE A 339 -19.86 22.56 1.73
CA ILE A 339 -21.23 22.07 1.88
C ILE A 339 -21.44 21.42 3.25
N LYS A 340 -22.70 21.15 3.60
CA LYS A 340 -23.01 20.32 4.79
C LYS A 340 -22.78 18.85 4.46
N THR A 341 -22.37 18.06 5.46
CA THR A 341 -22.10 16.61 5.26
C THR A 341 -23.30 15.86 4.66
N LYS A 342 -24.53 16.20 5.08
CA LYS A 342 -25.78 15.62 4.57
C LYS A 342 -26.07 15.89 3.08
N GLU A 343 -25.30 16.78 2.46
CA GLU A 343 -25.46 17.17 1.05
C GLU A 343 -24.42 16.50 0.15
N ILE A 344 -23.42 15.81 0.73
CA ILE A 344 -22.30 15.21 -0.02
C ILE A 344 -22.80 14.22 -1.06
N LYS A 345 -23.62 13.23 -0.67
CA LYS A 345 -24.10 12.21 -1.63
C LYS A 345 -24.90 12.82 -2.77
N LYS A 346 -25.77 13.79 -2.46
CA LYS A 346 -26.56 14.52 -3.48
C LYS A 346 -25.66 15.30 -4.42
N TRP A 347 -24.66 16.00 -3.89
CA TRP A 347 -23.71 16.76 -4.68
C TRP A 347 -22.88 15.86 -5.60
N ILE A 348 -22.37 14.74 -5.08
CA ILE A 348 -21.56 13.77 -5.83
C ILE A 348 -22.37 13.12 -6.94
N LYS A 349 -23.61 12.69 -6.68
CA LYS A 349 -24.51 12.18 -7.72
C LYS A 349 -24.67 13.17 -8.86
N HIS A 350 -24.97 14.43 -8.54
CA HIS A 350 -25.13 15.47 -9.55
C HIS A 350 -23.82 15.73 -10.32
N HIS A 351 -22.67 15.76 -9.65
CA HIS A 351 -21.37 16.03 -10.26
C HIS A 351 -20.95 14.94 -11.26
N PHE A 352 -21.23 13.67 -10.94
CA PHE A 352 -20.92 12.53 -11.80
C PHE A 352 -22.07 12.13 -12.75
N GLU A 353 -23.12 12.95 -12.83
CA GLU A 353 -24.30 12.68 -13.69
C GLU A 353 -24.95 11.31 -13.42
N LEU A 354 -25.03 10.95 -12.13
CA LEU A 354 -25.67 9.72 -11.67
C LEU A 354 -27.11 10.01 -11.22
N ASP A 355 -28.05 9.21 -11.73
CA ASP A 355 -29.48 9.30 -11.41
C ASP A 355 -29.82 8.91 -9.95
#